data_AF-A0A2E5W000-F1
#
_entry.id   AF-A0A2E5W000-F1
#
_cell.length_a   1.000
_cell.length_b   1.000
_cell.length_c   1.000
_cell.angle_alpha   90.00
_cell.angle_beta   90.00
_cell.angle_gamma   90.00
#
_symmetry.space_group_name_H-M   'P 1'
#
loop_
_entity.id
_entity.type
_entity.pdbx_description
1 polymer ?
#
loop_
_entity_poly.entity_id
_entity_poly.type
_entity_poly.pdbx_seq_one_letter_code
_entity_poly.pdbx_strand_id
1 'polypeptide(L)'
;MAAKIHTVCGKSISKSNFAKHRRICNKCGLNKVQNILESYEKRLQQLENEPKTTVNILNVNIVPFSHEPLLNHDLVKEILEPVDESVPRYVKLKHFVEARGNIRIPNKSQKRIQVFTQENGKNTWVTKDRDEFIKDLTGMSMIELDEKYNAGELSENWKKWAERFNNSDKQTQQKLDNAVMYTILDNQ
;
A
#
# COMPACT_ATOMS: atom_id res chain seq x y z
N MET A 1 6.48 -41.29 -47.78
CA MET A 1 7.12 -40.49 -46.72
C MET A 1 7.34 -41.36 -45.48
N ALA A 2 8.55 -41.44 -44.93
CA ALA A 2 8.82 -42.28 -43.76
C ALA A 2 8.23 -41.65 -42.48
N ALA A 3 7.43 -42.42 -41.73
CA ALA A 3 6.84 -41.95 -40.48
C ALA A 3 7.92 -41.60 -39.45
N LYS A 4 7.89 -40.37 -38.93
CA LYS A 4 8.76 -39.88 -37.86
C LYS A 4 8.07 -40.03 -36.50
N ILE A 5 8.83 -40.41 -35.49
CA ILE A 5 8.41 -40.52 -34.09
C ILE A 5 9.07 -39.38 -33.31
N HIS A 6 8.30 -38.69 -32.46
CA HIS A 6 8.83 -37.72 -31.50
C HIS A 6 9.24 -38.44 -30.22
N THR A 7 10.46 -38.18 -29.76
CA THR A 7 11.03 -38.85 -28.59
C THR A 7 10.89 -37.98 -27.35
N VAL A 8 11.01 -38.59 -26.17
CA VAL A 8 10.89 -37.91 -24.86
C VAL A 8 11.90 -36.76 -24.70
N CYS A 9 13.05 -36.83 -25.38
CA CYS A 9 14.03 -35.75 -25.39
C CYS A 9 13.75 -34.63 -26.41
N GLY A 10 12.63 -34.69 -27.12
CA GLY A 10 12.14 -33.69 -28.09
C GLY A 10 12.63 -33.87 -29.53
N LYS A 11 13.35 -34.95 -29.85
CA LYS A 11 13.90 -35.17 -31.20
C LYS A 11 12.91 -35.94 -32.09
N SER A 12 12.80 -35.52 -33.36
CA SER A 12 12.01 -36.22 -34.38
C SER A 12 12.92 -37.19 -35.16
N ILE A 13 12.66 -38.49 -35.07
CA ILE A 13 13.50 -39.53 -35.68
C ILE A 13 12.69 -40.54 -36.48
N SER A 14 13.31 -41.19 -37.47
CA SER A 14 12.65 -42.26 -38.23
C SER A 14 12.40 -43.50 -37.36
N LYS A 15 11.34 -44.27 -37.68
CA LYS A 15 11.01 -45.55 -37.01
C LYS A 15 12.20 -46.51 -36.93
N SER A 16 12.98 -46.64 -38.00
CA SER A 16 14.16 -47.50 -38.07
C SER A 16 15.28 -47.11 -37.08
N ASN A 17 15.39 -45.83 -36.75
CA ASN A 17 16.42 -45.31 -35.83
C ASN A 17 15.94 -45.18 -34.38
N PHE A 18 14.66 -45.46 -34.11
CA PHE A 18 14.07 -45.32 -32.78
C PHE A 18 14.73 -46.23 -31.74
N ALA A 19 15.03 -47.48 -32.09
CA ALA A 19 15.69 -48.42 -31.17
C ALA A 19 17.09 -47.96 -30.74
N LYS A 20 17.88 -47.43 -31.69
CA LYS A 20 19.22 -46.88 -31.43
C LYS A 20 19.13 -45.61 -30.59
N HIS A 21 18.19 -44.73 -30.91
CA HIS A 21 17.95 -43.52 -30.13
C HIS A 21 17.45 -43.83 -28.72
N ARG A 22 16.54 -44.78 -28.51
CA ARG A 22 15.98 -45.12 -27.19
C ARG A 22 17.07 -45.44 -26.16
N ARG A 23 18.11 -46.17 -26.56
CA ARG A 23 19.28 -46.50 -25.70
C ARG A 23 20.06 -45.26 -25.25
N ILE A 24 20.13 -44.25 -26.10
CA ILE A 24 20.86 -42.99 -25.84
C ILE A 24 19.93 -41.94 -25.21
N CYS A 25 18.64 -41.97 -25.53
CA CYS A 25 17.61 -41.02 -25.12
C CYS A 25 17.34 -41.09 -23.62
N ASN A 26 17.37 -42.30 -23.03
CA ASN A 26 17.23 -42.45 -21.59
C ASN A 26 18.35 -41.71 -20.84
N LYS A 27 19.59 -41.74 -21.37
CA LYS A 27 20.71 -40.95 -20.83
C LYS A 27 20.57 -39.46 -21.13
N CYS A 28 20.10 -39.10 -22.33
CA CYS A 28 19.87 -37.70 -22.74
C CYS A 28 18.81 -36.99 -21.89
N GLY A 29 17.69 -37.67 -21.57
CA GLY A 29 16.62 -37.13 -20.73
C GLY A 29 17.07 -36.91 -19.29
N LEU A 30 17.76 -37.89 -18.70
CA LEU A 30 18.33 -37.78 -17.36
C LEU A 30 19.38 -36.67 -17.26
N ASN A 31 20.31 -36.59 -18.22
CA ASN A 31 21.32 -35.52 -18.25
C ASN A 31 20.69 -34.13 -18.40
N LYS A 32 19.61 -33.99 -19.20
CA LYS A 32 18.88 -32.71 -19.32
C LYS A 32 18.24 -32.32 -17.98
N VAL A 33 17.61 -33.25 -17.28
CA VAL A 33 17.00 -32.98 -15.97
C VAL A 33 18.06 -32.64 -14.92
N GLN A 34 19.19 -33.36 -14.89
CA GLN A 34 20.31 -33.05 -14.00
C GLN A 34 20.88 -31.65 -14.27
N ASN A 35 21.11 -31.28 -15.53
CA ASN A 35 21.59 -29.94 -15.87
C ASN A 35 20.60 -28.84 -15.44
N ILE A 36 19.30 -29.09 -15.55
CA ILE A 36 18.26 -28.15 -15.10
C ILE A 36 18.27 -28.03 -13.57
N LEU A 37 18.34 -29.15 -12.85
CA LEU A 37 18.42 -29.15 -11.38
C LEU A 37 19.67 -28.42 -10.88
N GLU A 38 20.85 -28.71 -11.44
CA GLU A 38 22.09 -28.01 -11.12
C GLU A 38 21.99 -26.50 -11.42
N SER A 39 21.29 -26.12 -12.49
CA SER A 39 21.05 -24.70 -12.80
C SER A 39 20.13 -24.01 -11.78
N TYR A 40 19.11 -24.71 -11.29
CA TYR A 40 18.22 -24.19 -10.25
C TYR A 40 18.90 -24.12 -8.88
N GLU A 41 19.69 -25.12 -8.52
CA GLU A 41 20.47 -25.13 -7.28
C GLU A 41 21.50 -23.99 -7.25
N LYS A 42 22.23 -23.78 -8.35
CA LYS A 42 23.14 -22.63 -8.48
C LYS A 42 22.41 -21.30 -8.35
N ARG A 43 21.20 -21.19 -8.90
CA ARG A 43 20.38 -19.97 -8.78
C ARG A 43 19.85 -19.76 -7.37
N LEU A 44 19.48 -20.82 -6.65
CA LEU A 44 19.11 -20.75 -5.24
C LEU A 44 20.30 -20.31 -4.38
N GLN A 45 21.47 -20.90 -4.59
CA GLN A 45 22.70 -20.48 -3.90
C GLN A 45 23.08 -19.03 -4.23
N GLN A 46 22.87 -18.57 -5.46
CA GLN A 46 23.06 -17.17 -5.82
C GLN A 46 22.08 -16.26 -5.08
N LEU A 47 20.80 -16.62 -5.00
CA LEU A 47 19.79 -15.87 -4.25
C LEU A 47 20.02 -15.89 -2.72
N GLU A 48 20.61 -16.96 -2.19
CA GLU A 48 20.98 -17.07 -0.77
C GLU A 48 22.24 -16.27 -0.43
N ASN A 49 23.19 -16.20 -1.36
CA ASN A 49 24.45 -15.45 -1.22
C ASN A 49 24.35 -14.01 -1.74
N GLU A 50 23.28 -13.66 -2.44
CA GLU A 50 22.94 -12.28 -2.72
C GLU A 50 22.82 -11.57 -1.37
N PRO A 51 23.48 -10.41 -1.20
CA PRO A 51 23.34 -9.64 0.01
C PRO A 51 21.85 -9.33 0.16
N LYS A 52 21.20 -10.01 1.12
CA LYS A 52 19.85 -9.66 1.53
C LYS A 52 19.93 -8.18 1.86
N THR A 53 19.34 -7.35 1.03
CA THR A 53 19.14 -5.95 1.34
C THR A 53 18.19 -5.96 2.54
N THR A 54 18.75 -6.10 3.74
CA THR A 54 18.13 -5.59 4.94
C THR A 54 17.96 -4.13 4.64
N VAL A 55 16.77 -3.78 4.16
CA VAL A 55 16.28 -2.41 4.22
C VAL A 55 16.50 -2.06 5.68
N ASN A 56 17.46 -1.17 5.92
CA ASN A 56 17.62 -0.53 7.21
C ASN A 56 16.30 0.20 7.43
N ILE A 57 15.35 -0.50 8.05
CA ILE A 57 14.24 0.11 8.73
C ILE A 57 14.93 0.82 9.89
N LEU A 58 15.42 2.03 9.63
CA LEU A 58 15.50 3.07 10.64
C LEU A 58 14.26 2.85 11.51
N ASN A 59 14.44 2.69 12.82
CA ASN A 59 13.37 2.56 13.81
C ASN A 59 12.47 3.81 13.70
N VAL A 60 11.63 3.84 12.66
CA VAL A 60 10.66 4.90 12.46
C VAL A 60 9.49 4.49 13.33
N ASN A 61 9.33 5.22 14.42
CA ASN A 61 8.26 5.02 15.36
C ASN A 61 6.96 5.52 14.73
N ILE A 62 6.32 4.69 13.90
CA ILE A 62 4.99 4.99 13.36
C ILE A 62 4.01 4.92 14.53
N VAL A 63 3.36 6.04 14.84
CA VAL A 63 2.35 6.08 15.90
C VAL A 63 1.06 5.42 15.37
N PRO A 64 0.50 4.42 16.06
CA PRO A 64 -0.74 3.79 15.63
C PRO A 64 -1.87 4.81 15.45
N PHE A 65 -2.74 4.53 14.48
CA PHE A 65 -3.96 5.29 14.26
C PHE A 65 -4.80 5.33 15.56
N SER A 66 -5.37 6.50 15.84
CA SER A 66 -6.09 6.83 17.08
C SER A 66 -5.22 6.93 18.35
N HIS A 67 -3.89 6.81 18.22
CA HIS A 67 -2.94 7.00 19.32
C HIS A 67 -2.00 8.20 19.06
N GLU A 68 -2.34 9.05 18.08
CA GLU A 68 -1.55 10.22 17.74
C GLU A 68 -1.55 11.23 18.89
N PRO A 69 -0.43 11.93 19.13
CA PRO A 69 -0.38 13.01 20.10
C PRO A 69 -1.36 14.12 19.69
N LEU A 70 -1.84 14.87 20.69
CA LEU A 70 -2.64 16.06 20.44
C LEU A 70 -1.80 17.12 19.72
N LEU A 71 -2.41 17.79 18.76
CA LEU A 71 -1.77 18.92 18.10
C LEU A 71 -1.78 20.14 19.03
N ASN A 72 -0.78 21.00 18.87
CA ASN A 72 -0.75 22.28 19.56
C ASN A 72 -1.91 23.17 19.05
N HIS A 73 -2.62 23.83 19.97
CA HIS A 73 -3.73 24.74 19.62
C HIS A 73 -3.34 25.88 18.67
N ASP A 74 -2.13 26.43 18.79
CA ASP A 74 -1.64 27.48 17.89
C ASP A 74 -1.50 26.96 16.46
N LEU A 75 -0.96 25.74 16.29
CA LEU A 75 -0.89 25.08 14.99
C LEU A 75 -2.27 24.79 14.41
N VAL A 76 -3.22 24.38 15.25
CA VAL A 76 -4.60 24.15 14.82
C VAL A 76 -5.22 25.46 14.31
N LYS A 77 -5.02 26.57 15.04
CA LYS A 77 -5.52 27.88 14.62
C LYS A 77 -4.97 28.31 13.25
N GLU A 78 -3.71 28.04 12.98
CA GLU A 78 -3.07 28.36 11.68
C GLU A 78 -3.66 27.58 10.52
N ILE A 79 -4.10 26.33 10.74
CA ILE A 79 -4.68 25.51 9.66
C ILE A 79 -6.17 25.76 9.42
N LEU A 80 -6.87 26.50 10.29
CA LEU A 80 -8.29 26.82 10.06
C LEU A 80 -8.50 27.76 8.87
N GLU A 81 -7.44 28.40 8.36
CA GLU A 81 -7.47 29.28 7.20
C GLU A 81 -6.43 28.84 6.15
N PRO A 82 -6.83 28.64 4.87
CA PRO A 82 -8.18 28.77 4.35
C PRO A 82 -9.08 27.59 4.77
N VAL A 83 -10.36 27.89 5.02
CA VAL A 83 -11.34 26.97 5.63
C VAL A 83 -11.54 25.65 4.86
N ASP A 84 -11.39 25.66 3.54
CA ASP A 84 -11.55 24.48 2.67
C ASP A 84 -10.35 23.53 2.72
N GLU A 85 -9.18 24.03 3.15
CA GLU A 85 -7.97 23.22 3.35
C GLU A 85 -7.81 22.75 4.80
N SER A 86 -8.64 23.21 5.73
CA SER A 86 -8.41 22.98 7.15
C SER A 86 -8.40 21.50 7.52
N VAL A 87 -9.33 20.72 6.97
CA VAL A 87 -9.44 19.28 7.22
C VAL A 87 -8.26 18.51 6.58
N PRO A 88 -7.94 18.69 5.28
CA PRO A 88 -6.72 18.14 4.69
C PRO A 88 -5.45 18.47 5.47
N ARG A 89 -5.25 19.73 5.87
CA ARG A 89 -4.08 20.17 6.64
C ARG A 89 -4.04 19.52 8.02
N TYR A 90 -5.19 19.39 8.68
CA TYR A 90 -5.30 18.67 9.95
C TYR A 90 -4.90 17.20 9.81
N VAL A 91 -5.43 16.51 8.79
CA VAL A 91 -5.07 15.11 8.50
C VAL A 91 -3.57 14.97 8.26
N LYS A 92 -2.97 15.89 7.50
CA LYS A 92 -1.52 15.91 7.28
C LYS A 92 -0.75 16.01 8.60
N LEU A 93 -1.06 17.01 9.43
CA LEU A 93 -0.35 17.24 10.69
C LEU A 93 -0.53 16.09 11.67
N LYS A 94 -1.73 15.52 11.77
CA LYS A 94 -2.02 14.44 12.71
C LYS A 94 -1.38 13.12 12.28
N HIS A 95 -1.51 12.77 11.01
CA HIS A 95 -1.18 11.42 10.53
C HIS A 95 0.19 11.31 9.88
N PHE A 96 0.92 12.41 9.61
CA PHE A 96 2.17 12.41 8.82
C PHE A 96 3.32 13.25 9.42
N VAL A 97 3.52 13.19 10.75
CA VAL A 97 4.44 14.08 11.50
C VAL A 97 5.91 14.00 11.04
N GLU A 98 6.42 12.85 10.58
CA GLU A 98 7.86 12.65 10.26
C GLU A 98 8.09 11.71 9.06
N ALA A 99 7.48 12.00 7.92
CA ALA A 99 7.67 11.31 6.62
C ALA A 99 7.20 9.83 6.54
N ARG A 100 6.76 9.21 7.63
CA ARG A 100 6.01 7.94 7.58
C ARG A 100 4.71 8.09 8.34
N GLY A 101 3.63 8.25 7.59
CA GLY A 101 2.31 8.31 8.18
C GLY A 101 1.79 6.96 8.64
N ASN A 102 0.77 7.01 9.50
CA ASN A 102 0.04 5.82 9.93
C ASN A 102 -1.09 5.41 8.96
N ILE A 103 -1.14 6.05 7.80
CA ILE A 103 -2.07 5.78 6.69
C ILE A 103 -1.26 5.76 5.39
N ARG A 104 -1.53 4.80 4.51
CA ARG A 104 -0.94 4.77 3.15
C ARG A 104 -1.87 4.11 2.15
N ILE A 105 -1.75 4.48 0.89
CA ILE A 105 -2.46 3.89 -0.26
C ILE A 105 -1.41 3.17 -1.12
N PRO A 106 -1.20 1.84 -0.93
CA PRO A 106 -0.14 1.10 -1.60
C PRO A 106 -0.24 1.11 -3.12
N ASN A 107 -1.47 1.20 -3.64
CA ASN A 107 -1.72 1.26 -5.06
C ASN A 107 -2.91 2.17 -5.36
N LYS A 108 -2.67 3.25 -6.10
CA LYS A 108 -3.67 4.26 -6.48
C LYS A 108 -4.84 3.67 -7.29
N SER A 109 -4.61 2.59 -8.05
CA SER A 109 -5.66 1.94 -8.85
C SER A 109 -6.54 1.00 -8.03
N GLN A 110 -6.12 0.60 -6.83
CA GLN A 110 -6.90 -0.27 -5.96
C GLN A 110 -7.76 0.56 -5.01
N LYS A 111 -8.97 0.09 -4.73
CA LYS A 111 -9.86 0.64 -3.70
C LYS A 111 -9.45 0.18 -2.29
N ARG A 112 -8.15 0.20 -2.00
CA ARG A 112 -7.60 -0.29 -0.73
C ARG A 112 -6.71 0.75 -0.11
N ILE A 113 -6.84 0.89 1.20
CA ILE A 113 -5.98 1.71 2.04
C ILE A 113 -5.42 0.85 3.17
N GLN A 114 -4.20 1.15 3.62
CA GLN A 114 -3.59 0.50 4.76
C GLN A 114 -3.46 1.50 5.90
N VAL A 115 -3.87 1.07 7.09
CA VAL A 115 -3.85 1.88 8.31
C VAL A 115 -3.03 1.12 9.34
N PHE A 116 -2.08 1.79 9.97
CA PHE A 116 -1.25 1.22 11.01
C PHE A 116 -2.00 1.30 12.34
N THR A 117 -2.43 0.17 12.88
CA THR A 117 -3.23 0.09 14.12
C THR A 117 -2.52 -0.78 15.15
N GLN A 118 -2.97 -0.69 16.41
CA GLN A 118 -2.56 -1.58 17.48
C GLN A 118 -3.68 -2.61 17.73
N GLU A 119 -3.47 -3.86 17.31
CA GLU A 119 -4.41 -4.97 17.53
C GLU A 119 -3.77 -5.99 18.47
N ASN A 120 -4.46 -6.33 19.57
CA ASN A 120 -3.98 -7.30 20.57
C ASN A 120 -2.57 -6.98 21.11
N GLY A 121 -2.28 -5.70 21.32
CA GLY A 121 -0.97 -5.21 21.79
C GLY A 121 0.16 -5.28 20.76
N LYS A 122 -0.14 -5.62 19.50
CA LYS A 122 0.82 -5.64 18.40
C LYS A 122 0.47 -4.59 17.36
N ASN A 123 1.47 -3.86 16.89
CA ASN A 123 1.26 -2.91 15.81
C ASN A 123 1.25 -3.64 14.47
N THR A 124 0.22 -3.41 13.66
CA THR A 124 0.00 -4.09 12.39
C THR A 124 -0.61 -3.16 11.34
N TRP A 125 -0.37 -3.45 10.06
CA TRP A 125 -1.03 -2.77 8.96
C TRP A 125 -2.33 -3.50 8.61
N VAL A 126 -3.47 -2.84 8.82
CA VAL A 126 -4.79 -3.36 8.47
C VAL A 126 -5.22 -2.77 7.14
N THR A 127 -5.75 -3.61 6.26
CA THR A 127 -6.29 -3.16 4.96
C THR A 127 -7.78 -2.87 5.10
N LYS A 128 -8.22 -1.69 4.64
CA LYS A 128 -9.62 -1.25 4.64
C LYS A 128 -10.07 -0.86 3.23
N ASP A 129 -11.38 -0.73 3.04
CA ASP A 129 -11.92 -0.07 1.84
C ASP A 129 -11.48 1.40 1.84
N ARG A 130 -10.94 1.85 0.71
CA ARG A 130 -10.39 3.20 0.61
C ARG A 130 -11.47 4.27 0.66
N ASP A 131 -12.54 4.09 -0.11
CA ASP A 131 -13.52 5.16 -0.31
C ASP A 131 -14.33 5.35 1.00
N GLU A 132 -14.67 4.25 1.68
CA GLU A 132 -15.32 4.27 3.01
C GLU A 132 -14.42 4.89 4.08
N PHE A 133 -13.16 4.44 4.18
CA PHE A 133 -12.25 4.94 5.21
C PHE A 133 -11.92 6.43 5.04
N ILE A 134 -11.78 6.94 3.81
CA ILE A 134 -11.52 8.36 3.56
C ILE A 134 -12.71 9.22 4.02
N LYS A 135 -13.93 8.76 3.75
CA LYS A 135 -15.14 9.45 4.20
C LYS A 135 -15.21 9.51 5.73
N ASP A 136 -14.95 8.37 6.39
CA ASP A 136 -14.92 8.30 7.85
C ASP A 136 -13.81 9.18 8.43
N LEU A 137 -12.61 9.15 7.84
CA LEU A 137 -11.48 9.98 8.25
C LEU A 137 -11.79 11.47 8.15
N THR A 138 -12.45 11.87 7.06
CA THR A 138 -12.86 13.26 6.84
C THR A 138 -13.87 13.69 7.91
N GLY A 139 -14.90 12.87 8.16
CA GLY A 139 -15.89 13.13 9.21
C GLY A 139 -15.28 13.19 10.61
N MET A 140 -14.45 12.22 10.98
CA MET A 140 -13.75 12.21 12.27
C MET A 140 -12.86 13.44 12.44
N SER A 141 -12.15 13.85 11.39
CA SER A 141 -11.28 15.03 11.43
C SER A 141 -12.08 16.33 11.61
N MET A 142 -13.24 16.45 10.96
CA MET A 142 -14.14 17.59 11.18
C MET A 142 -14.66 17.64 12.62
N ILE A 143 -15.12 16.50 13.14
CA ILE A 143 -15.63 16.40 14.51
C ILE A 143 -14.53 16.75 15.51
N GLU A 144 -13.31 16.25 15.32
CA GLU A 144 -12.20 16.59 16.22
C GLU A 144 -11.85 18.07 16.16
N LEU A 145 -11.79 18.68 14.98
CA LEU A 145 -11.55 20.12 14.86
C LEU A 145 -12.62 20.93 15.61
N ASP A 146 -13.89 20.55 15.47
CA ASP A 146 -15.01 21.25 16.13
C ASP A 146 -15.02 21.01 17.64
N GLU A 147 -15.16 19.76 18.07
CA GLU A 147 -15.44 19.40 19.46
C GLU A 147 -14.20 19.40 20.35
N LYS A 148 -13.03 19.01 19.79
CA LYS A 148 -11.81 18.84 20.58
C LYS A 148 -10.96 20.10 20.62
N TYR A 149 -10.94 20.85 19.52
CA TYR A 149 -10.14 22.07 19.39
C TYR A 149 -10.98 23.36 19.38
N ASN A 150 -12.31 23.27 19.47
CA ASN A 150 -13.22 24.41 19.43
C ASN A 150 -12.98 25.30 18.20
N ALA A 151 -12.78 24.70 17.03
CA ALA A 151 -12.43 25.43 15.80
C ALA A 151 -13.45 26.53 15.47
N GLY A 152 -14.74 26.31 15.77
CA GLY A 152 -15.78 27.32 15.59
C GLY A 152 -15.64 28.56 16.48
N GLU A 153 -15.01 28.46 17.65
CA GLU A 153 -14.67 29.60 18.50
C GLU A 153 -13.37 30.28 18.07
N LEU A 154 -12.44 29.52 17.48
CA LEU A 154 -11.15 30.02 17.02
C LEU A 154 -11.24 30.75 15.67
N SER A 155 -12.16 30.36 14.78
CA SER A 155 -12.44 31.03 13.51
C SER A 155 -13.93 31.05 13.17
N GLU A 156 -14.49 32.27 13.14
CA GLU A 156 -15.86 32.53 12.73
C GLU A 156 -16.11 32.13 11.25
N ASN A 157 -15.11 32.25 10.39
CA ASN A 157 -15.21 31.82 9.00
C ASN A 157 -15.31 30.30 8.91
N TRP A 158 -14.50 29.59 9.69
CA TRP A 158 -14.51 28.14 9.74
C TRP A 158 -15.87 27.65 10.23
N LYS A 159 -16.42 28.27 11.29
CA LYS A 159 -17.76 27.97 11.80
C LYS A 159 -18.84 28.08 10.71
N LYS A 160 -18.87 29.21 10.00
CA LYS A 160 -19.83 29.45 8.90
C LYS A 160 -19.65 28.45 7.75
N TRP A 161 -18.41 28.09 7.46
CA TRP A 161 -18.10 27.08 6.45
C TRP A 161 -18.59 25.70 6.87
N ALA A 162 -18.32 25.28 8.11
CA ALA A 162 -18.74 23.99 8.65
C ALA A 162 -20.26 23.85 8.70
N GLU A 163 -20.98 24.90 9.14
CA GLU A 163 -22.45 24.94 9.12
C GLU A 163 -23.02 24.78 7.70
N ARG A 164 -22.40 25.42 6.70
CA ARG A 164 -22.79 25.26 5.29
C ARG A 164 -22.45 23.87 4.77
N PHE A 165 -21.29 23.34 5.14
CA PHE A 165 -20.83 22.02 4.74
C PHE A 165 -21.73 20.91 5.26
N ASN A 166 -22.19 21.00 6.51
CA ASN A 166 -23.14 20.05 7.10
C ASN A 166 -24.50 20.02 6.36
N ASN A 167 -24.86 21.12 5.70
CA ASN A 167 -26.06 21.23 4.87
C ASN A 167 -25.77 21.07 3.36
N SER A 168 -24.54 20.71 3.00
CA SER A 168 -24.10 20.67 1.61
C SER A 168 -24.53 19.39 0.88
N ASP A 169 -24.39 19.43 -0.43
CA ASP A 169 -24.69 18.30 -1.29
C ASP A 169 -23.57 17.25 -1.30
N LYS A 170 -23.88 16.07 -1.85
CA LYS A 170 -22.91 14.98 -2.00
C LYS A 170 -21.66 15.38 -2.80
N GLN A 171 -21.79 16.34 -3.72
CA GLN A 171 -20.68 16.79 -4.55
C GLN A 171 -19.65 17.58 -3.73
N THR A 172 -20.11 18.42 -2.80
CA THR A 172 -19.24 19.19 -1.90
C THR A 172 -18.50 18.27 -0.93
N GLN A 173 -19.20 17.29 -0.33
CA GLN A 173 -18.56 16.25 0.48
C GLN A 173 -17.47 15.52 -0.30
N GLN A 174 -17.78 15.10 -1.53
CA GLN A 174 -16.84 14.34 -2.35
C GLN A 174 -15.59 15.14 -2.74
N LYS A 175 -15.71 16.47 -2.87
CA LYS A 175 -14.54 17.34 -3.09
C LYS A 175 -13.60 17.33 -1.87
N LEU A 176 -14.15 17.40 -0.66
CA LEU A 176 -13.35 17.36 0.56
C LEU A 176 -12.70 15.99 0.77
N ASP A 177 -13.47 14.91 0.58
CA ASP A 177 -12.95 13.53 0.64
C ASP A 177 -11.80 13.33 -0.35
N ASN A 178 -11.94 13.86 -1.58
CA ASN A 178 -10.87 13.81 -2.58
C ASN A 178 -9.63 14.61 -2.14
N ALA A 179 -9.79 15.79 -1.53
CA ALA A 179 -8.68 16.58 -1.02
C ALA A 179 -7.91 15.84 0.10
N VAL A 180 -8.63 15.15 1.00
CA VAL A 180 -8.04 14.27 2.01
C VAL A 180 -7.31 13.09 1.38
N MET A 181 -7.90 12.46 0.36
CA MET A 181 -7.24 11.39 -0.39
C MET A 181 -5.94 11.86 -1.03
N TYR A 182 -5.94 13.01 -1.72
CA TYR A 182 -4.72 13.55 -2.34
C TYR A 182 -3.67 13.91 -1.29
N THR A 183 -4.08 14.43 -0.13
CA THR A 183 -3.17 14.67 0.98
C THR A 183 -2.46 13.39 1.43
N ILE A 184 -3.18 12.27 1.55
CA ILE A 184 -2.56 10.98 1.88
C ILE A 184 -1.61 10.52 0.77
N LEU A 185 -1.98 10.72 -0.49
CA LEU A 185 -1.15 10.32 -1.63
C LEU A 185 0.15 11.13 -1.75
N ASP A 186 0.15 12.38 -1.30
CA ASP A 186 1.28 13.30 -1.38
C ASP A 186 2.27 13.14 -0.22
N ASN A 187 1.89 12.46 0.87
CA ASN A 187 2.69 12.34 2.10
C ASN A 187 3.13 10.89 2.42
N GLN A 188 3.12 9.99 1.44
CA GLN A 188 3.52 8.58 1.58
C GLN A 188 4.79 8.21 0.80
#